data_AF-A0A3M0ZCZ2-F1
#
_entry.id   AF-A0A3M0ZCZ2-F1
#
_cell.length_a   1.000
_cell.length_b   1.000
_cell.length_c   1.000
_cell.angle_alpha   90.00
_cell.angle_beta   90.00
_cell.angle_gamma   90.00
#
_symmetry.space_group_name_H-M   'P 1'
#
loop_
_entity.id
_entity.type
_entity.pdbx_description
1 polymer ?
#
loop_
_entity_poly.entity_id
_entity_poly.type
_entity_poly.pdbx_seq_one_letter_code
_entity_poly.pdbx_strand_id
1 'polypeptide(L)'
;MIPEPCFERPLICDGLPSESIAIVIGENPATELGVDWWSFWSEGKGFDLAEFLKYYEAERLQQGNTPVSNTRRRLNRIRENGIACVETNAYRNEKPDGAGSGVSNFAVLKVLIENMESLRAIIAHGNVAQEFLAAVEVPLNVKTFATRHFRQESYAVVDNICKKILAI
;
A
#
# COMPACT_ATOMS: atom_id res chain seq x y z
N MET A 1 -11.32 0.01 12.15
CA MET A 1 -11.23 1.44 12.50
C MET A 1 -9.78 1.77 12.80
N ILE A 2 -9.26 2.90 12.32
CA ILE A 2 -7.88 3.36 12.57
C ILE A 2 -7.91 4.20 13.86
N PRO A 3 -7.11 3.89 14.90
CA PRO A 3 -7.11 4.64 16.16
C PRO A 3 -6.48 6.02 15.98
N GLU A 4 -6.82 7.03 16.79
CA GLU A 4 -6.18 8.35 16.79
C GLU A 4 -5.62 8.65 18.20
N PRO A 5 -4.30 8.75 18.39
CA PRO A 5 -3.23 8.65 17.37
C PRO A 5 -2.99 7.21 16.86
N CYS A 6 -2.34 7.08 15.68
CA CYS A 6 -1.92 5.81 15.10
C CYS A 6 -0.43 5.84 14.73
N PHE A 7 0.41 5.15 15.50
CA PHE A 7 1.85 4.98 15.21
C PHE A 7 2.14 3.73 14.35
N GLU A 8 1.13 3.26 13.62
CA GLU A 8 1.23 2.14 12.69
C GLU A 8 0.90 2.65 11.28
N ARG A 9 0.99 1.78 10.26
CA ARG A 9 0.74 2.18 8.87
C ARG A 9 -0.42 1.38 8.27
N PRO A 10 -1.67 1.77 8.55
CA PRO A 10 -2.84 1.07 8.05
C PRO A 10 -2.98 1.15 6.53
N LEU A 11 -2.79 2.34 5.96
CA LEU A 11 -2.78 2.55 4.52
C LEU A 11 -2.02 3.83 4.14
N ILE A 12 -1.71 4.00 2.86
CA ILE A 12 -1.17 5.22 2.26
C ILE A 12 -1.83 5.39 0.89
N CYS A 13 -2.27 6.59 0.55
CA CYS A 13 -2.73 6.94 -0.79
C CYS A 13 -2.37 8.39 -1.10
N ASP A 14 -2.59 8.82 -2.34
CA ASP A 14 -2.56 10.24 -2.68
C ASP A 14 -4.00 10.72 -2.71
N GLY A 15 -4.37 11.60 -1.77
CA GLY A 15 -5.74 12.06 -1.61
C GLY A 15 -6.65 11.07 -0.88
N LEU A 16 -7.92 10.99 -1.28
CA LEU A 16 -8.90 10.11 -0.64
C LEU A 16 -8.77 8.66 -1.18
N PRO A 17 -8.89 7.63 -0.33
CA PRO A 17 -8.87 6.24 -0.79
C PRO A 17 -9.89 5.93 -1.88
N SER A 18 -11.07 6.56 -1.84
CA SER A 18 -12.15 6.40 -2.83
C SER A 18 -11.79 6.89 -4.24
N GLU A 19 -10.78 7.75 -4.37
CA GLU A 19 -10.30 8.28 -5.66
C GLU A 19 -9.30 7.32 -6.34
N SER A 20 -8.85 6.28 -5.63
CA SER A 20 -7.97 5.27 -6.19
C SER A 20 -8.74 4.21 -6.99
N ILE A 21 -8.08 3.66 -8.02
CA ILE A 21 -8.62 2.59 -8.86
C ILE A 21 -8.01 1.22 -8.54
N ALA A 22 -6.98 1.19 -7.69
CA ALA A 22 -6.31 -0.04 -7.30
C ALA A 22 -5.94 -0.06 -5.82
N ILE A 23 -5.86 -1.26 -5.25
CA ILE A 23 -5.26 -1.50 -3.93
C ILE A 23 -3.99 -2.32 -4.14
N VAL A 24 -2.89 -1.94 -3.49
CA VAL A 24 -1.63 -2.69 -3.47
C VAL A 24 -1.39 -3.21 -2.06
N ILE A 25 -1.24 -4.52 -1.91
CA ILE A 25 -1.11 -5.23 -0.65
C ILE A 25 0.33 -5.77 -0.52
N GLY A 26 1.03 -5.27 0.50
CA GLY A 26 2.28 -5.84 0.99
C GLY A 26 2.09 -6.69 2.25
N GLU A 27 3.20 -7.11 2.84
CA GLU A 27 3.20 -7.89 4.08
C GLU A 27 3.08 -6.99 5.31
N ASN A 28 4.05 -6.08 5.49
CA ASN A 28 4.13 -5.09 6.54
C ASN A 28 5.09 -3.95 6.14
N PRO A 29 4.99 -2.77 6.77
CA PRO A 29 5.97 -1.71 6.62
C PRO A 29 7.35 -2.12 7.17
N ALA A 30 8.38 -1.99 6.35
CA ALA A 30 9.77 -2.34 6.70
C ALA A 30 10.62 -1.14 7.18
N THR A 31 10.00 0.03 7.38
CA THR A 31 10.71 1.24 7.84
C THR A 31 9.91 1.79 8.99
N GLU A 32 10.56 1.88 10.15
CA GLU A 32 9.99 2.55 11.31
C GLU A 32 10.07 4.06 11.12
N LEU A 33 8.97 4.76 11.36
CA LEU A 33 8.89 6.22 11.21
C LEU A 33 8.64 6.96 12.52
N GLY A 34 8.11 6.27 13.54
CA GLY A 34 7.86 6.85 14.87
C GLY A 34 6.94 8.07 14.88
N VAL A 35 6.13 8.24 13.84
CA VAL A 35 5.25 9.40 13.63
C VAL A 35 3.79 8.95 13.60
N ASP A 36 2.91 9.82 14.09
CA ASP A 36 1.47 9.57 14.01
C ASP A 36 0.99 9.68 12.56
N TRP A 37 0.38 8.60 12.05
CA TRP A 37 -0.21 8.50 10.72
C TRP A 37 -1.20 9.63 10.42
N TRP A 38 -1.96 10.08 11.42
CA TRP A 38 -2.92 11.18 11.26
C TRP A 38 -2.25 12.53 10.97
N SER A 39 -0.95 12.67 11.24
CA SER A 39 -0.18 13.87 10.87
C SER A 39 -0.13 14.07 9.35
N PHE A 40 -0.33 13.01 8.56
CA PHE A 40 -0.39 13.07 7.10
C PHE A 40 -1.82 13.05 6.57
N TRP A 41 -2.84 13.09 7.43
CA TRP A 41 -4.24 13.06 7.01
C TRP A 41 -4.90 14.41 7.24
N SER A 42 -5.65 14.86 6.24
CA SER A 42 -6.48 16.07 6.35
C SER A 42 -7.92 15.74 5.97
N GLU A 43 -8.86 16.17 6.81
CA GLU A 43 -10.28 16.06 6.50
C GLU A 43 -10.59 16.73 5.14
N GLY A 44 -11.33 16.03 4.29
CA GLY A 44 -11.72 16.50 2.96
C GLY A 44 -10.64 16.45 1.88
N LYS A 45 -9.35 16.32 2.24
CA LYS A 45 -8.25 16.13 1.27
C LYS A 45 -7.71 14.70 1.25
N GLY A 46 -7.84 13.97 2.35
CA GLY A 46 -7.29 12.62 2.49
C GLY A 46 -5.82 12.62 2.90
N PHE A 47 -5.08 11.61 2.45
CA PHE A 47 -3.70 11.37 2.83
C PHE A 47 -2.74 12.18 1.95
N ASP A 48 -1.84 12.95 2.56
CA ASP A 48 -0.78 13.70 1.88
C ASP A 48 0.42 12.77 1.61
N LEU A 49 0.37 12.12 0.45
CA LEU A 49 1.45 11.22 0.02
C LEU A 49 2.78 11.96 -0.13
N ALA A 50 2.77 13.21 -0.59
CA ALA A 50 3.99 13.97 -0.86
C ALA A 50 4.72 14.31 0.44
N GLU A 51 3.98 14.79 1.45
CA GLU A 51 4.52 15.05 2.78
C GLU A 51 5.01 13.76 3.45
N PHE A 52 4.21 12.69 3.36
CA PHE A 52 4.62 11.38 3.87
C PHE A 52 5.92 10.87 3.22
N LEU A 53 6.06 10.96 1.89
CA LEU A 53 7.25 10.49 1.19
C LEU A 53 8.48 11.32 1.57
N LYS A 54 8.34 12.63 1.73
CA LYS A 54 9.42 13.50 2.22
C LYS A 54 9.88 13.08 3.62
N TYR A 55 8.95 12.82 4.53
CA TYR A 55 9.27 12.33 5.88
C TYR A 55 9.94 10.95 5.81
N TYR A 56 9.35 10.01 5.07
CA TYR A 56 9.87 8.65 4.89
C TYR A 56 11.31 8.61 4.35
N GLU A 57 11.62 9.43 3.35
CA GLU A 57 12.97 9.50 2.78
C GLU A 57 13.98 10.07 3.77
N ALA A 58 13.61 11.12 4.52
CA ALA A 58 14.45 11.71 5.55
C ALA A 58 14.76 10.71 6.67
N GLU A 59 13.75 9.99 7.17
CA GLU A 59 13.94 8.97 8.21
C GLU A 59 14.83 7.83 7.75
N ARG A 60 14.67 7.37 6.50
CA ARG A 60 15.54 6.32 5.95
C ARG A 60 17.00 6.76 5.86
N LEU A 61 17.25 7.98 5.43
CA LEU A 61 18.61 8.54 5.40
C LEU A 61 19.22 8.63 6.79
N GLN A 62 18.44 9.06 7.80
CA GLN A 62 18.89 9.07 9.20
C GLN A 62 19.23 7.67 9.72
N GLN A 63 18.49 6.64 9.28
CA GLN A 63 18.74 5.23 9.58
C GLN A 63 19.90 4.61 8.77
N GLY A 64 20.64 5.40 7.97
CA GLY A 64 21.75 4.92 7.15
C GLY A 64 21.34 4.12 5.91
N ASN A 65 20.07 4.19 5.53
CA ASN A 65 19.53 3.51 4.34
C ASN A 65 19.52 4.43 3.11
N THR A 66 19.33 3.85 1.92
CA THR A 66 18.96 4.63 0.74
C THR A 66 17.56 5.25 0.91
N PRO A 67 17.31 6.45 0.35
CA PRO A 67 16.06 7.20 0.58
C PRO A 67 14.85 6.43 0.06
N VAL A 68 15.01 5.69 -1.05
CA VAL A 68 13.93 4.91 -1.67
C VAL A 68 14.26 3.42 -1.66
N SER A 69 13.43 2.64 -0.96
CA SER A 69 13.53 1.17 -0.91
C SER A 69 13.15 0.51 -2.24
N ASN A 70 13.59 -0.74 -2.48
CA ASN A 70 13.23 -1.47 -3.70
C ASN A 70 11.72 -1.65 -3.87
N THR A 71 11.00 -1.92 -2.78
CA THR A 71 9.52 -2.00 -2.79
C THR A 71 8.92 -0.65 -3.17
N ARG A 72 9.37 0.45 -2.54
CA ARG A 72 8.91 1.81 -2.86
C ARG A 72 9.16 2.19 -4.31
N ARG A 73 10.29 1.77 -4.91
CA ARG A 73 10.54 1.98 -6.37
C ARG A 73 9.46 1.34 -7.25
N ARG A 74 8.93 0.17 -6.90
CA ARG A 74 7.84 -0.46 -7.67
C ARG A 74 6.50 0.22 -7.40
N LEU A 75 6.23 0.64 -6.16
CA LEU A 75 5.04 1.40 -5.81
C LEU A 75 4.99 2.75 -6.55
N ASN A 76 6.10 3.48 -6.55
CA ASN A 76 6.22 4.73 -7.31
C ASN A 76 6.01 4.48 -8.80
N ARG A 77 6.59 3.40 -9.34
CA ARG A 77 6.41 3.02 -10.75
C ARG A 77 4.95 2.73 -11.11
N ILE A 78 4.16 2.15 -10.20
CA ILE A 78 2.71 1.97 -10.40
C ILE A 78 2.02 3.33 -10.57
N ARG A 79 2.34 4.30 -9.70
CA ARG A 79 1.80 5.66 -9.77
C ARG A 79 2.27 6.42 -11.02
N GLU A 80 3.55 6.31 -11.37
CA GLU A 80 4.14 6.89 -12.59
C GLU A 80 3.48 6.36 -13.87
N ASN A 81 2.96 5.13 -13.85
CA ASN A 81 2.16 4.55 -14.93
C ASN A 81 0.69 5.00 -14.89
N GLY A 82 0.33 5.99 -14.08
CA GLY A 82 -1.02 6.58 -14.02
C GLY A 82 -2.02 5.79 -13.19
N ILE A 83 -1.57 4.86 -12.34
CA ILE A 83 -2.46 4.11 -11.45
C ILE A 83 -2.55 4.82 -10.10
N ALA A 84 -3.67 5.49 -9.84
CA ALA A 84 -4.02 5.95 -8.50
C ALA A 84 -4.31 4.74 -7.61
N CYS A 85 -3.51 4.53 -6.55
CA CYS A 85 -3.64 3.37 -5.68
C CYS A 85 -3.59 3.69 -4.19
N VAL A 86 -4.33 2.88 -3.43
CA VAL A 86 -4.15 2.71 -1.99
C VAL A 86 -3.10 1.63 -1.77
N GLU A 87 -2.13 1.91 -0.93
CA GLU A 87 -1.14 0.96 -0.45
C GLU A 87 -1.55 0.52 0.95
N THR A 88 -1.66 -0.77 1.18
CA THR A 88 -1.88 -1.35 2.51
C THR A 88 -1.03 -2.60 2.66
N ASN A 89 -1.10 -3.22 3.83
CA ASN A 89 -0.31 -4.39 4.18
C ASN A 89 -1.19 -5.39 4.92
N ALA A 90 -0.87 -6.68 4.90
CA ALA A 90 -1.56 -7.67 5.72
C ALA A 90 -1.53 -7.30 7.22
N TYR A 91 -0.40 -6.75 7.67
CA TYR A 91 -0.20 -6.23 9.02
C TYR A 91 0.23 -4.75 8.99
N ARG A 92 -0.33 -3.94 9.88
CA ARG A 92 -0.04 -2.48 9.93
C ARG A 92 1.20 -2.13 10.75
N ASN A 93 1.70 -3.06 11.56
CA ASN A 93 2.83 -2.82 12.45
C ASN A 93 4.14 -2.67 11.63
N GLU A 94 4.90 -1.64 11.95
CA GLU A 94 6.23 -1.43 11.35
C GLU A 94 7.19 -2.48 11.94
N LYS A 95 7.87 -3.24 11.08
CA LYS A 95 8.79 -4.30 11.51
C LYS A 95 9.90 -4.50 10.48
N PRO A 96 11.04 -3.81 10.65
CA PRO A 96 12.18 -3.88 9.73
C PRO A 96 12.82 -5.28 9.67
N ASP A 97 12.80 -6.01 10.80
CA ASP A 97 13.62 -7.21 11.02
C ASP A 97 12.90 -8.54 10.82
N GLY A 98 11.65 -8.53 10.34
CA GLY A 98 10.96 -9.81 10.11
C GLY A 98 9.52 -9.69 9.67
N ALA A 99 8.90 -10.87 9.60
CA ALA A 99 7.53 -11.01 9.13
C ALA A 99 6.56 -10.23 10.02
N GLY A 100 5.59 -9.57 9.36
CA GLY A 100 4.50 -8.85 10.01
C GLY A 100 3.80 -9.73 11.03
N SER A 101 3.42 -9.14 12.16
CA SER A 101 2.78 -9.85 13.26
C SER A 101 2.02 -8.85 14.12
N GLY A 102 0.82 -9.20 14.59
CA GLY A 102 0.01 -8.30 15.40
C GLY A 102 -1.21 -7.82 14.65
N VAL A 103 -1.46 -6.51 14.66
CA VAL A 103 -2.74 -5.99 14.17
C VAL A 103 -2.83 -6.10 12.65
N SER A 104 -3.79 -6.88 12.19
CA SER A 104 -4.07 -7.08 10.78
C SER A 104 -4.89 -5.92 10.21
N ASN A 105 -4.66 -5.56 8.95
CA ASN A 105 -5.52 -4.64 8.21
C ASN A 105 -6.74 -5.32 7.58
N PHE A 106 -7.10 -6.54 7.96
CA PHE A 106 -8.21 -7.28 7.35
C PHE A 106 -9.51 -6.44 7.28
N ALA A 107 -9.87 -5.80 8.39
CA ALA A 107 -11.04 -4.93 8.45
C ALA A 107 -10.89 -3.66 7.59
N VAL A 108 -9.67 -3.10 7.49
CA VAL A 108 -9.39 -1.96 6.62
C VAL A 108 -9.55 -2.36 5.15
N LEU A 109 -8.98 -3.50 4.75
CA LEU A 109 -9.09 -3.99 3.38
C LEU A 109 -10.55 -4.25 2.99
N LYS A 110 -11.36 -4.86 3.87
CA LYS A 110 -12.79 -5.04 3.64
C LYS A 110 -13.50 -3.72 3.38
N VAL A 111 -13.32 -2.74 4.27
CA VAL A 111 -13.92 -1.40 4.12
C VAL A 111 -13.48 -0.74 2.81
N LEU A 112 -12.21 -0.85 2.44
CA LEU A 112 -11.72 -0.31 1.17
C LEU A 112 -12.41 -0.97 -0.04
N ILE A 113 -12.48 -2.30 -0.08
CA ILE A 113 -13.12 -3.03 -1.18
C ILE A 113 -14.63 -2.69 -1.27
N GLU A 114 -15.30 -2.57 -0.13
CA GLU A 114 -16.74 -2.27 -0.06
C GLU A 114 -17.09 -0.82 -0.46
N ASN A 115 -16.17 0.14 -0.26
CA ASN A 115 -16.46 1.57 -0.40
C ASN A 115 -15.73 2.26 -1.56
N MET A 116 -14.79 1.58 -2.23
CA MET A 116 -14.11 2.12 -3.41
C MET A 116 -14.88 1.76 -4.68
N GLU A 117 -15.88 2.56 -5.05
CA GLU A 117 -16.71 2.33 -6.24
C GLU A 117 -15.90 2.25 -7.55
N SER A 118 -14.79 2.99 -7.61
CA SER A 118 -13.89 3.01 -8.78
C SER A 118 -12.84 1.90 -8.77
N LEU A 119 -12.87 0.98 -7.79
CA LEU A 119 -11.90 -0.10 -7.67
C LEU A 119 -11.97 -1.03 -8.89
N ARG A 120 -10.84 -1.18 -9.59
CA ARG A 120 -10.69 -2.06 -10.76
C ARG A 120 -9.76 -3.22 -10.47
N ALA A 121 -8.82 -3.05 -9.55
CA ALA A 121 -7.78 -4.04 -9.33
C ALA A 121 -7.24 -4.11 -7.90
N ILE A 122 -6.79 -5.31 -7.51
CA ILE A 122 -6.01 -5.53 -6.28
C ILE A 122 -4.71 -6.25 -6.66
N ILE A 123 -3.58 -5.72 -6.23
CA ILE A 123 -2.24 -6.29 -6.47
C ILE A 123 -1.68 -6.79 -5.14
N ALA A 124 -1.48 -8.10 -4.99
CA ALA A 124 -0.86 -8.70 -3.81
C ALA A 124 0.57 -9.17 -4.13
N HIS A 125 1.56 -8.62 -3.42
CA HIS A 125 2.97 -8.92 -3.68
C HIS A 125 3.63 -9.73 -2.55
N GLY A 126 4.06 -10.96 -2.87
CA GLY A 126 4.60 -11.91 -1.89
C GLY A 126 3.52 -12.79 -1.23
N ASN A 127 3.96 -13.91 -0.66
CA ASN A 127 3.06 -14.99 -0.24
C ASN A 127 2.07 -14.55 0.84
N VAL A 128 2.52 -13.81 1.86
CA VAL A 128 1.65 -13.35 2.95
C VAL A 128 0.55 -12.41 2.43
N ALA A 129 0.88 -11.50 1.51
CA ALA A 129 -0.12 -10.62 0.90
C ALA A 129 -1.15 -11.40 0.06
N GLN A 130 -0.72 -12.47 -0.62
CA GLN A 130 -1.60 -13.32 -1.42
C GLN A 130 -2.53 -14.15 -0.53
N GLU A 131 -2.02 -14.73 0.56
CA GLU A 131 -2.81 -15.45 1.56
C GLU A 131 -3.82 -14.51 2.23
N PHE A 132 -3.40 -13.29 2.56
CA PHE A 132 -4.25 -12.27 3.14
C PHE A 132 -5.40 -11.86 2.19
N LEU A 133 -5.11 -11.67 0.89
CA LEU A 133 -6.13 -11.38 -0.12
C LEU A 133 -7.09 -12.56 -0.31
N ALA A 134 -6.60 -13.80 -0.29
CA ALA A 134 -7.43 -15.00 -0.46
C ALA A 134 -8.48 -15.17 0.66
N ALA A 135 -8.28 -14.54 1.82
CA ALA A 135 -9.22 -14.55 2.94
C ALA A 135 -10.33 -13.50 2.82
N VAL A 136 -10.33 -12.66 1.78
CA VAL A 136 -11.31 -11.59 1.56
C VAL A 136 -12.13 -11.87 0.31
N GLU A 137 -13.43 -11.59 0.38
CA GLU A 137 -14.30 -11.64 -0.79
C GLU A 137 -14.00 -10.43 -1.69
N VAL A 138 -13.64 -10.71 -2.94
CA VAL A 138 -13.36 -9.69 -3.96
C VAL A 138 -14.50 -9.69 -4.98
N PRO A 139 -15.12 -8.53 -5.28
CA PRO A 139 -16.16 -8.44 -6.29
C PRO A 139 -15.70 -8.98 -7.65
N LEU A 140 -16.60 -9.65 -8.37
CA LEU A 140 -16.27 -10.32 -9.66
C LEU A 140 -15.73 -9.37 -10.73
N ASN A 141 -16.06 -8.07 -10.65
CA ASN A 141 -15.60 -7.03 -11.57
C ASN A 141 -14.19 -6.48 -11.22
N VAL A 142 -13.62 -6.86 -10.08
CA VAL A 142 -12.29 -6.42 -9.64
C VAL A 142 -11.25 -7.47 -9.99
N LYS A 143 -10.21 -7.10 -10.76
CA LYS A 143 -9.14 -8.04 -11.13
C LYS A 143 -8.08 -8.15 -10.04
N THR A 144 -7.73 -9.38 -9.66
CA THR A 144 -6.63 -9.64 -8.72
C THR A 144 -5.33 -9.99 -9.45
N PHE A 145 -4.20 -9.46 -8.99
CA PHE A 145 -2.87 -9.76 -9.50
C PHE A 145 -1.98 -10.26 -8.36
N ALA A 146 -1.46 -11.48 -8.49
CA ALA A 146 -0.47 -12.04 -7.57
C ALA A 146 0.93 -11.91 -8.17
N THR A 147 1.88 -11.39 -7.41
CA THR A 147 3.27 -11.21 -7.84
C THR A 147 4.25 -11.71 -6.80
N ARG A 148 5.53 -11.84 -7.17
CA ARG A 148 6.60 -11.97 -6.17
C ARG A 148 6.62 -10.72 -5.30
N HIS A 149 7.27 -10.82 -4.14
CA HIS A 149 7.48 -9.66 -3.28
C HIS A 149 8.18 -8.54 -4.08
N PHE A 150 7.68 -7.31 -4.02
CA PHE A 150 8.16 -6.20 -4.87
C PHE A 150 9.65 -5.89 -4.74
N ARG A 151 10.28 -6.21 -3.60
CA ARG A 151 11.74 -6.19 -3.45
C ARG A 151 12.47 -6.99 -4.55
N GLN A 152 11.86 -8.05 -5.06
CA GLN A 152 12.41 -8.99 -6.04
C GLN A 152 11.70 -8.95 -7.40
N GLU A 153 10.54 -8.29 -7.49
CA GLU A 153 9.75 -8.28 -8.73
C GLU A 153 10.37 -7.38 -9.80
N SER A 154 10.25 -7.79 -11.06
CA SER A 154 10.79 -7.04 -12.19
C SER A 154 9.90 -5.85 -12.55
N TYR A 155 10.51 -4.77 -13.08
CA TYR A 155 9.75 -3.63 -13.58
C TYR A 155 8.84 -3.99 -14.76
N ALA A 156 9.26 -4.90 -15.63
CA ALA A 156 8.44 -5.36 -16.75
C ALA A 156 7.13 -6.03 -16.29
N VAL A 157 7.16 -6.80 -15.19
CA VAL A 157 5.94 -7.39 -14.60
C VAL A 157 5.03 -6.30 -14.06
N VAL A 158 5.57 -5.33 -13.32
CA VAL A 158 4.82 -4.18 -12.79
C VAL A 158 4.16 -3.37 -13.91
N ASP A 159 4.91 -3.05 -14.97
CA ASP A 159 4.40 -2.30 -16.12
C ASP A 159 3.30 -3.07 -16.86
N ASN A 160 3.46 -4.39 -17.01
CA ASN A 160 2.44 -5.23 -17.64
C ASN A 160 1.14 -5.28 -16.82
N ILE A 161 1.24 -5.29 -15.48
CA ILE A 161 0.07 -5.21 -14.61
C ILE A 161 -0.62 -3.85 -14.79
N CYS A 162 0.13 -2.75 -14.78
CA CYS A 162 -0.44 -1.41 -14.98
C CYS A 162 -1.20 -1.31 -16.32
N LYS A 163 -0.61 -1.82 -17.41
CA LYS A 163 -1.28 -1.90 -18.73
C LYS A 163 -2.59 -2.69 -18.68
N LYS A 164 -2.61 -3.81 -17.96
CA LYS A 164 -3.82 -4.64 -17.80
C LYS A 164 -4.90 -3.95 -16.98
N ILE A 165 -4.52 -3.12 -15.99
CA ILE A 165 -5.46 -2.34 -15.18
C ILE A 165 -6.08 -1.21 -16.00
N LEU A 166 -5.27 -0.48 -16.77
CA LEU A 166 -5.76 0.61 -17.64
C LEU A 166 -6.65 0.12 -18.80
N ALA A 167 -6.58 -1.17 -19.13
CA ALA A 167 -7.43 -1.80 -20.14
C ALA A 167 -8.79 -2.30 -19.58
N ILE A 168 -9.10 -2.03 -18.30
CA ILE A 168 -10.41 -2.28 -17.67
C ILE A 168 -11.26 -1.02 -17.76
#